data_AF-A0A524E9F3-F1
#
_entry.id   AF-A0A524E9F3-F1
#
_cell.length_a   1.000
_cell.length_b   1.000
_cell.length_c   1.000
_cell.angle_alpha   90.00
_cell.angle_beta   90.00
_cell.angle_gamma   90.00
#
_symmetry.space_group_name_H-M   'P 1'
#
loop_
_entity.id
_entity.type
_entity.pdbx_description
1 polymer ?
#
loop_
_entity_poly.entity_id
_entity_poly.type
_entity_poly.pdbx_seq_one_letter_code
_entity_poly.pdbx_strand_id
1 'polypeptide(L)'
;MEYSETLAEIIGIILGDGSLRYDNENYKYNLTIYLNGVDDYEYFQYVKNFLDQFFQTDIYEYWYKDSENAQGNEKGVSLTIYDKEIIHSLIKKGLIPGNKIENNISVPNWIKSDNSYSLRCLKGLIDTDGYIGVVETNNPQFSKVAINFTSKLRTLVNDFKEMSEKNR
;
A
#
# COMPACT_ATOMS: atom_id res chain seq x y z
N MET A 1 14.76 -5.75 -10.51
CA MET A 1 14.28 -5.42 -9.15
C MET A 1 14.55 -6.58 -8.20
N GLU A 2 15.42 -6.36 -7.22
CA GLU A 2 15.80 -7.37 -6.22
C GLU A 2 14.79 -7.45 -5.06
N TYR A 3 14.78 -8.57 -4.34
CA TYR A 3 14.01 -8.67 -3.11
C TYR A 3 14.71 -7.85 -2.02
N SER A 4 13.96 -7.02 -1.31
CA SER A 4 14.49 -6.15 -0.25
C SER A 4 13.39 -5.78 0.73
N GLU A 5 13.80 -5.33 1.92
CA GLU A 5 12.93 -4.71 2.92
C GLU A 5 12.13 -3.53 2.35
N THR A 6 12.79 -2.68 1.56
CA THR A 6 12.16 -1.54 0.88
C THR A 6 11.06 -1.99 -0.08
N LEU A 7 11.32 -3.02 -0.89
CA LEU A 7 10.30 -3.57 -1.79
C LEU A 7 9.12 -4.17 -1.02
N ALA A 8 9.38 -4.83 0.12
CA ALA A 8 8.33 -5.41 0.93
C ALA A 8 7.39 -4.34 1.52
N GLU A 9 7.94 -3.21 1.97
CA GLU A 9 7.14 -2.06 2.43
C GLU A 9 6.34 -1.43 1.30
N ILE A 10 6.96 -1.21 0.12
CA ILE A 10 6.25 -0.71 -1.07
C ILE A 10 5.09 -1.64 -1.44
N ILE A 11 5.29 -2.96 -1.41
CA ILE A 11 4.22 -3.92 -1.68
C ILE A 11 3.10 -3.79 -0.64
N GLY A 12 3.42 -3.61 0.65
CA GLY A 12 2.41 -3.31 1.67
C GLY A 12 1.55 -2.10 1.31
N ILE A 13 2.18 -0.98 0.96
CA ILE A 13 1.50 0.25 0.52
C ILE A 13 0.63 -0.02 -0.72
N ILE A 14 1.14 -0.76 -1.71
CA ILE A 14 0.38 -1.08 -2.93
C ILE A 14 -0.81 -1.98 -2.62
N LEU A 15 -0.69 -2.93 -1.70
CA LEU A 15 -1.77 -3.83 -1.32
C LEU A 15 -2.92 -3.11 -0.60
N GLY A 16 -2.62 -2.07 0.16
CA GLY A 16 -3.62 -1.18 0.76
C GLY A 16 -4.23 -0.22 -0.27
N ASP A 17 -3.53 0.89 -0.53
CA ASP A 17 -4.05 2.02 -1.32
C ASP A 17 -3.65 2.01 -2.80
N GLY A 18 -2.90 1.00 -3.24
CA GLY A 18 -2.45 0.90 -4.63
C GLY A 18 -3.49 0.37 -5.62
N SER A 19 -3.24 0.60 -6.90
CA SER A 19 -3.90 -0.06 -8.03
C SER A 19 -2.85 -0.34 -9.09
N LEU A 20 -2.80 -1.59 -9.54
CA LEU A 20 -1.87 -2.04 -10.58
C LEU A 20 -2.66 -2.38 -11.83
N ARG A 21 -2.32 -1.74 -12.95
CA ARG A 21 -2.89 -2.01 -14.26
C ARG A 21 -1.82 -2.57 -15.18
N TYR A 22 -2.16 -3.64 -15.87
CA TYR A 22 -1.34 -4.21 -16.93
C TYR A 22 -2.23 -4.73 -18.05
N ASP A 23 -2.18 -4.05 -19.19
CA ASP A 23 -2.92 -4.38 -20.39
C ASP A 23 -1.98 -4.21 -21.59
N ASN A 24 -1.52 -5.34 -22.12
CA ASN A 24 -0.54 -5.37 -23.20
C ASN A 24 -1.17 -5.08 -24.57
N GLU A 25 -2.47 -5.31 -24.74
CA GLU A 25 -3.17 -5.07 -26.01
C GLU A 25 -3.42 -3.59 -26.22
N ASN A 26 -3.82 -2.88 -25.16
CA ASN A 26 -4.10 -1.44 -25.22
C ASN A 26 -2.91 -0.57 -24.78
N TYR A 27 -1.75 -1.17 -24.50
CA TYR A 27 -0.55 -0.49 -23.99
C TYR A 27 -0.81 0.34 -22.72
N LYS A 28 -1.63 -0.18 -21.80
CA LYS A 28 -1.97 0.51 -20.55
C LYS A 28 -1.32 -0.20 -19.36
N TYR A 29 -0.24 0.37 -18.89
CA TYR A 29 0.51 -0.09 -17.71
C TYR A 29 0.66 1.08 -16.75
N ASN A 30 0.16 0.92 -15.53
CA ASN A 30 0.43 1.89 -14.47
C ASN A 30 0.38 1.24 -13.09
N LEU A 31 1.15 1.82 -12.19
CA LEU A 31 0.95 1.71 -10.76
C LEU A 31 0.40 3.04 -10.29
N THR A 32 -0.70 3.04 -9.56
CA THR A 32 -1.28 4.24 -8.95
C THR A 32 -1.46 4.02 -7.46
N ILE A 33 -1.01 4.94 -6.61
CA ILE A 33 -1.26 4.94 -5.16
C ILE A 33 -2.12 6.15 -4.82
N TYR A 34 -3.23 5.92 -4.11
CA TYR A 34 -4.19 6.96 -3.73
C TYR A 34 -3.94 7.42 -2.29
N LEU A 35 -3.88 8.73 -2.06
CA LEU A 35 -3.49 9.31 -0.77
C LEU A 35 -4.34 10.54 -0.45
N ASN A 36 -4.33 10.97 0.82
CA ASN A 36 -4.83 12.28 1.23
C ASN A 36 -3.68 13.29 1.23
N GLY A 37 -3.64 14.16 0.23
CA GLY A 37 -2.58 15.16 0.05
C GLY A 37 -2.77 16.42 0.90
N VAL A 38 -3.79 16.48 1.76
CA VAL A 38 -4.07 17.67 2.59
C VAL A 38 -3.97 17.36 4.07
N ASP A 39 -4.75 16.39 4.57
CA ASP A 39 -4.73 16.04 5.99
C ASP A 39 -3.51 15.19 6.36
N ASP A 40 -3.03 14.37 5.41
CA ASP A 40 -1.87 13.47 5.58
C ASP A 40 -0.69 13.88 4.69
N TYR A 41 -0.47 15.20 4.52
CA TYR A 41 0.54 15.73 3.59
C TYR A 41 1.95 15.19 3.86
N GLU A 42 2.33 14.99 5.12
CA GLU A 42 3.64 14.43 5.48
C GLU A 42 3.79 12.98 4.99
N TYR A 43 2.73 12.16 5.13
CA TYR A 43 2.72 10.81 4.61
C TYR A 43 2.73 10.79 3.08
N PHE A 44 1.99 11.70 2.43
CA PHE A 44 2.07 11.90 1.00
C PHE A 44 3.51 12.18 0.51
N GLN A 45 4.20 13.12 1.16
CA GLN A 45 5.60 13.43 0.84
C GLN A 45 6.53 12.24 1.11
N TYR A 46 6.31 11.52 2.21
CA TYR A 46 7.04 10.29 2.52
C TYR A 46 6.90 9.27 1.39
N VAL A 47 5.67 8.91 1.01
CA VAL A 47 5.41 7.90 -0.03
C VAL A 47 6.00 8.35 -1.36
N LYS A 48 5.83 9.62 -1.76
CA LYS A 48 6.42 10.15 -3.00
C LYS A 48 7.94 9.98 -3.02
N ASN A 49 8.63 10.45 -1.99
CA ASN A 49 10.09 10.35 -1.90
C ASN A 49 10.57 8.89 -1.82
N PHE A 50 9.81 8.05 -1.11
CA PHE A 50 10.11 6.64 -0.95
C PHE A 50 10.04 5.87 -2.28
N LEU A 51 9.01 6.14 -3.08
CA LEU A 51 8.86 5.59 -4.43
C LEU A 51 9.93 6.14 -5.38
N ASP A 52 10.22 7.45 -5.33
CA ASP A 52 11.22 8.11 -6.19
C ASP A 52 12.62 7.52 -5.97
N GLN A 53 13.02 7.40 -4.71
CA GLN A 53 14.32 6.82 -4.34
C GLN A 53 14.47 5.36 -4.78
N PHE A 54 13.39 4.57 -4.69
CA PHE A 54 13.43 3.15 -5.02
C PHE A 54 13.33 2.87 -6.53
N PHE A 55 12.40 3.53 -7.22
CA PHE A 55 12.13 3.28 -8.63
C PHE A 55 12.97 4.14 -9.57
N GLN A 56 13.46 5.30 -9.13
CA GLN A 56 14.25 6.24 -9.93
C GLN A 56 13.60 6.53 -11.29
N THR A 57 12.29 6.80 -11.26
CA THR A 57 11.44 6.98 -12.43
C THR A 57 10.51 8.17 -12.21
N ASP A 58 9.91 8.67 -13.30
CA ASP A 58 8.96 9.77 -13.21
C ASP A 58 7.70 9.34 -12.45
N ILE A 59 7.38 10.10 -11.40
CA ILE A 59 6.15 9.96 -10.63
C ILE A 59 5.25 11.15 -10.93
N TYR A 60 4.07 10.85 -11.46
CA TYR A 60 3.07 11.84 -11.82
C TYR A 60 2.10 12.04 -10.66
N GLU A 61 1.91 13.28 -10.24
CA GLU A 61 0.91 13.67 -9.25
C GLU A 61 -0.38 14.10 -9.94
N TYR A 62 -1.50 13.49 -9.58
CA TYR A 62 -2.82 13.93 -10.00
C TYR A 62 -3.64 14.36 -8.79
N TRP A 63 -3.83 15.67 -8.65
CA TRP A 63 -4.62 16.26 -7.58
C TRP A 63 -6.09 16.32 -7.99
N TYR A 64 -6.96 15.69 -7.20
CA TYR A 64 -8.38 15.58 -7.58
C TYR A 64 -9.15 16.90 -7.52
N LYS A 65 -8.69 17.83 -6.68
CA LYS A 65 -9.20 19.21 -6.63
C LYS A 65 -8.97 19.98 -7.94
N ASP A 66 -8.01 19.54 -8.76
CA ASP A 66 -7.65 20.18 -10.03
C ASP A 66 -8.33 19.50 -11.23
N SER A 67 -9.17 18.49 -10.99
CA SER A 67 -9.90 17.78 -12.04
C SER A 67 -11.07 18.62 -12.59
N GLU A 68 -11.45 18.39 -13.84
CA GLU A 68 -12.55 19.14 -14.51
C GLU A 68 -13.88 19.07 -13.76
N ASN A 69 -14.10 18.01 -12.97
CA ASN A 69 -15.34 17.78 -12.20
C ASN A 69 -15.18 18.07 -10.70
N ALA A 70 -14.08 18.72 -10.30
CA ALA A 70 -13.80 19.00 -8.90
C ALA A 70 -14.82 19.99 -8.30
N GLN A 71 -15.23 19.72 -7.07
CA GLN A 71 -16.03 20.61 -6.23
C GLN A 71 -15.14 21.58 -5.41
N GLY A 72 -13.82 21.39 -5.45
CA GLY A 72 -12.82 22.25 -4.82
C GLY A 72 -12.53 21.89 -3.36
N ASN A 73 -13.18 20.86 -2.82
CA ASN A 73 -12.98 20.36 -1.45
C ASN A 73 -12.29 18.98 -1.42
N GLU A 74 -11.94 18.43 -2.59
CA GLU A 74 -11.22 17.17 -2.69
C GLU A 74 -9.82 17.29 -2.09
N LYS A 75 -9.49 16.33 -1.24
CA LYS A 75 -8.16 16.24 -0.61
C LYS A 75 -7.30 15.14 -1.22
N GLY A 76 -7.89 14.34 -2.10
CA GLY A 76 -7.23 13.20 -2.71
C GLY A 76 -6.16 13.62 -3.72
N VAL A 77 -5.05 12.90 -3.68
CA VAL A 77 -3.99 12.94 -4.68
C VAL A 77 -3.63 11.51 -5.05
N SER A 78 -3.28 11.27 -6.31
CA SER A 78 -2.71 10.00 -6.72
C SER A 78 -1.29 10.16 -7.24
N LEU A 79 -0.40 9.25 -6.82
CA LEU A 79 0.94 9.09 -7.36
C LEU A 79 0.91 7.96 -8.39
N THR A 80 1.22 8.28 -9.65
CA THR A 80 1.17 7.32 -10.75
C THR A 80 2.50 7.16 -11.45
N ILE A 81 2.89 5.91 -11.69
CA ILE A 81 4.08 5.52 -12.46
C ILE A 81 3.63 4.80 -13.72
N TYR A 82 4.14 5.22 -14.88
CA TYR A 82 3.87 4.63 -16.19
C TYR A 82 5.11 3.94 -16.77
N ASP A 83 5.56 2.87 -16.12
CA ASP A 83 6.76 2.13 -16.52
C ASP A 83 6.47 0.64 -16.67
N LYS A 84 6.48 0.15 -17.91
CA LYS A 84 6.15 -1.24 -18.22
C LYS A 84 7.06 -2.24 -17.49
N GLU A 85 8.35 -1.94 -17.36
CA GLU A 85 9.32 -2.86 -16.76
C GLU A 85 9.17 -2.91 -15.24
N ILE A 86 8.85 -1.78 -14.61
CA ILE A 86 8.51 -1.72 -13.18
C ILE A 86 7.23 -2.52 -12.92
N ILE A 87 6.16 -2.26 -13.68
CA ILE A 87 4.88 -2.95 -13.50
C ILE A 87 5.07 -4.46 -13.72
N HIS A 88 5.77 -4.86 -14.78
CA HIS A 88 6.07 -6.27 -15.05
C HIS A 88 6.91 -6.92 -13.94
N SER A 89 7.88 -6.19 -13.40
CA SER A 89 8.68 -6.65 -12.27
C SER A 89 7.84 -6.87 -11.02
N LEU A 90 6.92 -5.96 -10.69
CA LEU A 90 6.00 -6.09 -9.57
C LEU A 90 5.09 -7.32 -9.71
N ILE A 91 4.60 -7.59 -10.94
CA ILE A 91 3.81 -8.79 -11.23
C ILE A 91 4.63 -10.06 -10.99
N LYS A 92 5.87 -10.10 -11.48
CA LYS A 92 6.80 -11.23 -11.21
C LYS A 92 7.09 -11.43 -9.71
N LYS A 93 6.92 -10.39 -8.90
CA LYS A 93 7.09 -10.44 -7.43
C LYS A 93 5.80 -10.86 -6.70
N GLY A 94 4.72 -11.16 -7.42
CA GLY A 94 3.50 -11.74 -6.87
C GLY A 94 2.32 -10.78 -6.77
N LEU A 95 2.43 -9.54 -7.28
CA LEU A 95 1.28 -8.65 -7.39
C LEU A 95 0.40 -9.04 -8.59
N ILE A 96 -0.91 -8.92 -8.42
CA ILE A 96 -1.90 -9.26 -9.45
C ILE A 96 -2.57 -7.96 -9.93
N PRO A 97 -2.50 -7.63 -11.23
CA PRO A 97 -3.13 -6.43 -11.77
C PRO A 97 -4.66 -6.59 -11.84
N GLY A 98 -5.38 -5.46 -11.82
CA GLY A 98 -6.84 -5.41 -11.92
C GLY A 98 -7.54 -5.28 -10.56
N ASN A 99 -8.80 -5.73 -10.50
CA ASN A 99 -9.63 -5.58 -9.31
C ASN A 99 -9.13 -6.51 -8.19
N LYS A 100 -8.64 -5.89 -7.10
CA LYS A 100 -8.09 -6.59 -5.92
C LYS A 100 -9.07 -7.57 -5.29
N ILE A 101 -10.36 -7.20 -5.22
CA ILE A 101 -11.41 -8.01 -4.60
C ILE A 101 -11.70 -9.24 -5.44
N GLU A 102 -11.92 -9.04 -6.75
CA GLU A 102 -12.19 -10.14 -7.69
C GLU A 102 -11.02 -11.12 -7.79
N ASN A 103 -9.79 -10.60 -7.74
CA ASN A 103 -8.56 -11.40 -7.78
C ASN A 103 -8.18 -12.03 -6.44
N ASN A 104 -8.91 -11.73 -5.35
CA ASN A 104 -8.67 -12.26 -4.02
C ASN A 104 -7.18 -12.21 -3.60
N ILE A 105 -6.58 -11.03 -3.78
CA ILE A 105 -5.14 -10.83 -3.61
C ILE A 105 -4.65 -11.19 -2.19
N SER A 106 -3.38 -11.54 -2.08
CA SER A 106 -2.70 -11.90 -0.84
C SER A 106 -1.28 -11.31 -0.80
N VAL A 107 -0.67 -11.30 0.38
CA VAL A 107 0.73 -10.93 0.53
C VAL A 107 1.61 -12.04 -0.09
N PRO A 108 2.58 -11.70 -0.97
CA PRO A 108 3.47 -12.69 -1.57
C PRO A 108 4.21 -13.55 -0.55
N ASN A 109 4.31 -14.87 -0.82
CA ASN A 109 4.91 -15.82 0.11
C ASN A 109 6.36 -15.50 0.49
N TRP A 110 7.14 -14.89 -0.42
CA TRP A 110 8.53 -14.52 -0.11
C TRP A 110 8.61 -13.44 0.97
N ILE A 111 7.58 -12.58 1.09
CA ILE A 111 7.46 -11.61 2.18
C ILE A 111 7.12 -12.35 3.47
N LYS A 112 6.07 -13.19 3.44
CA LYS A 112 5.59 -13.91 4.63
C LYS A 112 6.62 -14.89 5.21
N SER A 113 7.47 -15.45 4.36
CA SER A 113 8.48 -16.43 4.76
C SER A 113 9.64 -15.82 5.55
N ASP A 114 9.90 -14.51 5.39
CA ASP A 114 11.01 -13.80 6.05
C ASP A 114 10.51 -12.75 7.04
N ASN A 115 11.08 -12.72 8.24
CA ASN A 115 10.62 -11.81 9.30
C ASN A 115 10.92 -10.34 8.98
N SER A 116 12.09 -10.04 8.40
CA SER A 116 12.46 -8.67 8.04
C SER A 116 11.52 -8.10 6.97
N TYR A 117 11.19 -8.91 5.97
CA TYR A 117 10.24 -8.50 4.93
C TYR A 117 8.81 -8.42 5.45
N SER A 118 8.39 -9.38 6.28
CA SER A 118 7.07 -9.35 6.92
C SER A 118 6.87 -8.09 7.74
N LEU A 119 7.86 -7.69 8.56
CA LEU A 119 7.78 -6.48 9.38
C LEU A 119 7.64 -5.21 8.53
N ARG A 120 8.37 -5.14 7.41
CA ARG A 120 8.31 -4.01 6.47
C ARG A 120 6.98 -3.95 5.71
N CYS A 121 6.48 -5.09 5.26
CA CYS A 121 5.16 -5.17 4.63
C CYS A 121 4.04 -4.80 5.62
N LEU A 122 4.12 -5.26 6.87
CA LEU A 122 3.20 -4.86 7.94
C LEU A 122 3.20 -3.36 8.14
N LYS A 123 4.38 -2.70 8.17
CA LYS A 123 4.46 -1.24 8.23
C LYS A 123 3.68 -0.59 7.09
N GLY A 124 3.92 -1.00 5.84
CA GLY A 124 3.21 -0.46 4.68
C GLY A 124 1.68 -0.65 4.75
N LEU A 125 1.21 -1.81 5.24
CA LEU A 125 -0.22 -2.08 5.42
C LEU A 125 -0.83 -1.27 6.58
N ILE A 126 -0.08 -1.03 7.65
CA ILE A 126 -0.52 -0.22 8.79
C ILE A 126 -0.64 1.24 8.38
N ASP A 127 0.30 1.74 7.59
CA ASP A 127 0.30 3.14 7.15
C ASP A 127 -0.85 3.47 6.18
N THR A 128 -1.49 2.47 5.55
CA THR A 128 -2.64 2.66 4.64
C THR A 128 -3.99 2.37 5.30
N ASP A 129 -4.24 1.12 5.68
CA ASP A 129 -5.54 0.66 6.20
C ASP A 129 -5.47 0.35 7.71
N GLY A 130 -4.38 0.74 8.35
CA GLY A 130 -4.17 0.57 9.77
C GLY A 130 -4.60 1.79 10.58
N TYR A 131 -4.79 1.55 11.87
CA TYR A 131 -5.03 2.61 12.84
C TYR A 131 -4.40 2.23 14.18
N ILE A 132 -3.74 3.20 14.80
CA ILE A 132 -3.18 3.08 16.15
C ILE A 132 -4.12 3.78 17.12
N GLY A 133 -4.68 3.01 18.04
CA GLY A 133 -5.66 3.52 18.98
C GLY A 133 -5.47 2.98 20.39
N VAL A 134 -6.14 3.62 21.33
CA VAL A 134 -6.26 3.13 22.69
C VAL A 134 -7.48 2.21 22.77
N VAL A 135 -7.26 0.97 23.19
CA VAL A 135 -8.30 0.00 23.47
C VAL A 135 -8.54 0.00 24.97
N GLU A 136 -9.74 0.43 25.36
CA GLU A 136 -10.19 0.36 26.75
C GLU A 136 -10.26 -1.10 27.19
N THR A 137 -9.84 -1.35 28.42
CA THR A 137 -10.09 -2.63 29.07
C THR A 137 -11.23 -2.46 30.07
N ASN A 138 -11.74 -3.57 30.60
CA ASN A 138 -12.77 -3.56 31.66
C ASN A 138 -12.38 -2.71 32.89
N ASN A 139 -11.10 -2.36 33.02
CA ASN A 139 -10.63 -1.34 33.94
C ASN A 139 -10.00 -0.17 33.15
N PRO A 140 -10.61 1.04 33.16
CA PRO A 140 -10.12 2.21 32.42
C PRO A 140 -8.68 2.61 32.74
N GLN A 141 -8.17 2.27 33.93
CA GLN A 141 -6.77 2.54 34.31
C GLN A 141 -5.75 1.67 33.55
N PHE A 142 -6.18 0.63 32.85
CA PHE A 142 -5.32 -0.32 32.13
C PHE A 142 -5.56 -0.32 30.62
N SER A 143 -5.93 0.83 30.06
CA SER A 143 -6.06 1.02 28.62
C SER A 143 -4.77 0.62 27.89
N LYS A 144 -4.88 -0.02 26.72
CA LYS A 144 -3.73 -0.51 25.95
C LYS A 144 -3.65 0.19 24.60
N VAL A 145 -2.44 0.49 24.14
CA VAL A 145 -2.23 0.90 22.74
C VAL A 145 -2.30 -0.35 21.87
N ALA A 146 -3.09 -0.29 20.80
CA ALA A 146 -3.24 -1.36 19.83
C ALA A 146 -3.14 -0.82 18.40
N ILE A 147 -2.54 -1.63 17.55
CA ILE A 147 -2.55 -1.45 16.11
C ILE A 147 -3.66 -2.35 15.55
N ASN A 148 -4.57 -1.76 14.80
CA ASN A 148 -5.64 -2.46 14.11
C ASN A 148 -5.43 -2.31 12.60
N PHE A 149 -5.87 -3.30 11.84
CA PHE A 149 -5.85 -3.29 10.37
C PHE A 149 -7.19 -3.80 9.87
N THR A 150 -7.79 -3.09 8.91
CA THR A 150 -9.11 -3.44 8.37
C THR A 150 -9.04 -3.54 6.85
N SER A 151 -9.56 -4.62 6.28
CA SER A 151 -9.70 -4.75 4.83
C SER A 151 -10.97 -5.49 4.46
N LYS A 152 -11.54 -5.16 3.29
CA LYS A 152 -12.64 -5.94 2.69
C LYS A 152 -12.18 -7.33 2.24
N LEU A 153 -10.87 -7.51 2.03
CA LEU A 153 -10.26 -8.76 1.63
C LEU A 153 -9.87 -9.58 2.85
N ARG A 154 -10.60 -10.68 3.08
CA ARG A 154 -10.33 -11.59 4.20
C ARG A 154 -8.94 -12.25 4.10
N THR A 155 -8.44 -12.46 2.87
CA THR A 155 -7.07 -12.95 2.63
C THR A 155 -6.03 -12.02 3.23
N LEU A 156 -6.11 -10.71 2.95
CA LEU A 156 -5.18 -9.73 3.51
C LEU A 156 -5.28 -9.62 5.04
N VAL A 157 -6.49 -9.71 5.61
CA VAL A 157 -6.66 -9.74 7.08
C VAL A 157 -5.97 -10.96 7.70
N ASN A 158 -6.11 -12.13 7.06
CA ASN A 158 -5.46 -13.35 7.53
C ASN A 158 -3.93 -13.27 7.40
N ASP A 159 -3.43 -12.76 6.26
CA ASP A 159 -1.99 -12.56 6.05
C ASP A 159 -1.41 -11.57 7.06
N PHE A 160 -2.11 -10.47 7.33
CA PHE A 160 -1.73 -9.49 8.35
C PHE A 160 -1.61 -10.13 9.73
N LYS A 161 -2.59 -10.95 10.11
CA LYS A 161 -2.59 -11.69 11.37
C LYS A 161 -1.42 -12.67 11.44
N GLU A 162 -1.23 -13.48 10.41
CA GLU A 162 -0.14 -14.47 10.31
C GLU A 162 1.23 -13.79 10.49
N MET A 163 1.48 -12.71 9.73
CA MET A 163 2.73 -11.96 9.83
C MET A 163 2.88 -11.30 11.21
N SER A 164 1.80 -10.80 11.82
CA SER A 164 1.86 -10.19 13.15
C SER A 164 2.19 -11.20 14.24
N GLU A 165 1.59 -12.39 14.20
CA GLU A 165 1.85 -13.46 15.18
C GLU A 165 3.27 -14.01 15.07
N LYS A 166 3.83 -14.06 13.86
CA LYS A 166 5.20 -14.50 13.59
C LYS A 166 6.26 -13.55 14.14
N ASN A 167 5.95 -12.26 14.27
CA ASN A 167 6.89 -11.21 14.69
C ASN A 167 6.68 -10.73 16.15
N ARG A 168 5.94 -11.50 16.96
CA ARG A 168 5.82 -11.29 18.41
C ARG A 168 7.00 -11.90 19.16
#